data_AF-A0A7G8BN76-F1
#
_entry.id   AF-A0A7G8BN76-F1
#
_cell.length_a   1.000
_cell.length_b   1.000
_cell.length_c   1.000
_cell.angle_alpha   90.00
_cell.angle_beta   90.00
_cell.angle_gamma   90.00
#
_symmetry.space_group_name_H-M   'P 1'
#
loop_
_entity.id
_entity.type
_entity.pdbx_description
1 polymer ?
#
loop_
_entity_poly.entity_id
_entity_poly.type
_entity_poly.pdbx_seq_one_letter_code
_entity_poly.pdbx_strand_id
1 'polypeptide(L)' 'MSSFEESLKRLEKIVEQMERGDLPLEESIRLFEEGMSLSAVCKEHLDQAEGKVQILMKQRDGSMKAEPFPPQK' A
#
# COMPACT_ATOMS: atom_id res chain seq x y z
N MET A 1 5.73 9.64 1.33
CA MET A 1 6.72 8.75 0.70
C MET A 1 7.57 8.07 1.76
N SER A 2 8.00 8.78 2.82
CA SER A 2 8.70 8.17 3.97
C SER A 2 7.94 7.01 4.62
N SER A 3 6.61 7.10 4.79
CA SER A 3 5.84 6.03 5.47
C SER A 3 5.89 4.66 4.76
N PHE A 4 5.76 4.64 3.42
CA PHE A 4 5.81 3.37 2.68
C PHE A 4 7.21 2.73 2.75
N GLU A 5 8.26 3.52 2.48
CA GLU A 5 9.63 3.00 2.51
C GLU A 5 10.04 2.58 3.93
N GLU A 6 9.59 3.29 4.96
CA GLU A 6 9.80 2.92 6.37
C GLU A 6 9.09 1.61 6.72
N SER A 7 7.81 1.46 6.32
CA SER A 7 7.04 0.23 6.55
C SER A 7 7.65 -0.96 5.82
N LEU A 8 8.06 -0.78 4.55
CA LEU A 8 8.71 -1.81 3.76
C LEU A 8 10.05 -2.23 4.38
N LYS A 9 10.89 -1.27 4.77
CA LYS A 9 12.18 -1.54 5.40
C LYS A 9 12.04 -2.25 6.75
N ARG A 10 10.98 -1.94 7.51
CA ARG A 10 10.69 -2.68 8.74
C ARG A 10 10.24 -4.10 8.45
N LEU A 11 9.38 -4.29 7.45
CA LEU A 11 8.91 -5.62 7.03
C LEU A 11 10.08 -6.51 6.57
N GLU A 12 11.01 -5.98 5.77
CA GLU A 12 12.24 -6.69 5.36
C GLU A 12 13.06 -7.15 6.56
N LYS A 13 13.26 -6.28 7.55
CA LYS A 13 13.97 -6.63 8.80
C LYS A 13 13.25 -7.70 9.61
N ILE A 14 11.92 -7.71 9.60
CA ILE A 14 11.13 -8.73 10.28
C ILE A 14 11.34 -10.08 9.60
N VAL A 15 11.24 -10.13 8.26
CA VAL A 15 11.51 -11.34 7.47
C VAL A 15 12.91 -11.86 7.73
N GLU A 16 13.93 -11.00 7.67
CA GLU A 16 15.31 -11.39 7.98
C GLU A 16 15.47 -11.99 9.39
N GLN A 17 14.74 -11.47 10.39
CA GLN A 17 14.78 -12.00 11.76
C GLN A 17 14.07 -13.36 11.85
N MET A 18 12.92 -13.51 11.19
CA MET A 18 12.17 -14.77 11.17
C MET A 18 12.92 -15.89 10.44
N GLU A 19 13.67 -15.56 9.38
CA GLU A 19 14.48 -16.52 8.62
C GLU A 19 15.71 -17.05 9.38
N ARG A 20 16.21 -16.31 10.37
CA ARG A 20 17.34 -16.78 11.21
C ARG A 20 16.97 -17.97 12.09
N GLY A 21 15.69 -18.13 12.42
CA GLY A 21 15.15 -19.30 13.11
C GLY A 21 15.59 -19.48 14.57
N ASP A 22 16.23 -18.48 15.17
CA ASP A 22 16.73 -18.48 16.55
C ASP A 22 15.81 -17.72 17.53
N LEU A 23 14.58 -17.41 17.10
CA LEU A 23 13.61 -16.66 17.86
C LEU A 23 12.73 -17.55 18.76
N PRO A 24 12.45 -17.13 20.01
CA PRO A 24 11.40 -17.73 20.82
C PRO A 24 10.04 -17.70 20.13
N LEU A 25 9.15 -18.64 20.47
CA LEU A 25 7.82 -18.74 19.88
C LEU A 25 7.01 -17.45 20.05
N GLU A 26 7.00 -16.89 21.26
CA GLU A 26 6.27 -15.65 21.57
C GLU A 26 6.78 -14.45 20.77
N GLU A 27 8.07 -14.42 20.47
CA GLU A 27 8.66 -13.35 19.65
C GLU A 27 8.34 -13.56 18.16
N SER A 28 8.36 -14.81 17.71
CA SER A 28 7.98 -15.18 16.34
C SER A 28 6.53 -14.81 16.03
N ILE A 29 5.62 -15.01 17.00
CA ILE A 29 4.21 -14.61 16.87
C ILE A 29 4.07 -13.08 16.79
N ARG A 30 4.77 -12.34 17.65
CA ARG A 30 4.75 -10.86 17.63
C ARG A 30 5.27 -10.29 16.31
N LEU A 31 6.41 -10.81 15.84
CA LEU A 31 7.01 -10.39 14.58
C LEU A 31 6.10 -10.73 13.40
N PHE A 32 5.41 -11.87 13.43
CA PHE A 32 4.44 -12.23 12.41
C PHE A 32 3.23 -11.26 12.38
N GLU A 33 2.65 -10.94 13.54
CA GLU A 33 1.55 -9.97 13.64
C GLU A 33 1.96 -8.59 13.13
N GLU A 34 3.14 -8.11 13.54
CA GLU A 34 3.70 -6.84 13.06
C GLU A 34 3.92 -6.88 11.53
N GLY A 35 4.49 -7.97 11.02
CA GLY A 35 4.71 -8.16 9.59
C GLY A 35 3.42 -8.15 8.78
N MET A 36 2.35 -8.79 9.28
CA MET A 36 1.03 -8.75 8.64
C MET A 36 0.46 -7.33 8.60
N SER A 37 0.59 -6.58 9.69
CA SER A 37 0.12 -5.18 9.74
C SER A 37 0.87 -4.30 8.75
N LEU A 38 2.20 -4.39 8.70
CA LEU A 38 3.04 -3.63 7.77
C LEU A 38 2.76 -4.00 6.31
N SER A 39 2.53 -5.27 6.02
CA SER A 39 2.16 -5.74 4.68
C SER A 39 0.83 -5.12 4.22
N ALA A 40 -0.17 -5.06 5.11
CA ALA A 40 -1.46 -4.42 4.81
C ALA A 40 -1.29 -2.92 4.52
N VAL A 41 -0.48 -2.21 5.32
CA VAL A 41 -0.17 -0.78 5.11
C VAL A 41 0.54 -0.56 3.78
N CYS A 42 1.53 -1.40 3.44
CA CYS A 42 2.24 -1.31 2.16
C CYS A 42 1.28 -1.51 0.98
N LYS A 43 0.37 -2.48 1.08
CA LYS A 43 -0.65 -2.72 0.06
C LYS A 43 -1.56 -1.52 -0.13
N GLU A 44 -2.05 -0.93 0.96
CA GLU A 44 -2.92 0.26 0.89
C GLU A 44 -2.22 1.42 0.17
N HIS A 45 -0.94 1.65 0.47
CA HIS A 45 -0.16 2.68 -0.22
C HIS A 45 -0.02 2.41 -1.72
N LEU A 46 0.20 1.15 -2.11
CA LEU A 46 0.28 0.75 -3.52
C LEU A 46 -1.06 0.94 -4.23
N ASP A 47 -2.16 0.51 -3.61
CA ASP A 47 -3.52 0.65 -4.16
C ASP A 47 -3.86 2.14 -4.40
N GLN A 48 -3.50 3.01 -3.44
CA GLN A 48 -3.67 4.46 -3.59
C GLN A 48 -2.82 5.05 -4.73
N ALA A 49 -1.57 4.57 -4.88
CA ALA A 49 -0.68 5.02 -5.95
C ALA A 49 -1.20 4.58 -7.32
N GLU A 50 -1.63 3.33 -7.45
CA GLU A 50 -2.24 2.79 -8.67
C GLU A 50 -3.48 3.59 -9.06
N GLY A 51 -4.38 3.87 -8.11
CA GLY A 51 -5.59 4.68 -8.34
C GLY A 51 -5.26 6.07 -8.89
N LYS A 52 -4.23 6.73 -8.34
CA LYS A 52 -3.76 8.04 -8.85
C LYS A 52 -3.23 7.93 -10.28
N VAL A 53 -2.43 6.91 -10.59
CA VAL A 53 -1.93 6.67 -11.95
C VAL A 53 -3.09 6.45 -12.93
N GLN A 54 -4.08 5.63 -12.57
CA GLN A 54 -5.25 5.38 -13.40
C GLN A 54 -6.04 6.65 -13.72
N ILE A 55 -6.24 7.54 -12.74
CA ILE A 55 -6.91 8.83 -12.95
C ILE A 55 -6.10 9.70 -13.92
N LEU A 56 -4.78 9.81 -13.72
CA LEU A 56 -3.91 10.60 -14.59
C LEU A 56 -3.89 10.05 -16.03
N MET A 57 -3.89 8.73 -16.21
CA MET A 57 -3.97 8.12 -17.54
C MET A 57 -5.31 8.42 -18.23
N LYS A 58 -6.44 8.33 -17.51
CA LYS A 58 -7.77 8.67 -18.05
C LYS A 58 -7.91 10.14 -18.45
N GLN A 59 -7.28 11.04 -17.69
CA GLN A 59 -7.22 12.47 -18.00
C GLN A 59 -6.34 12.74 -19.23
N ARG A 60 -5.21 12.05 -19.36
CA ARG A 60 -4.29 12.20 -20.49
C ARG A 60 -4.88 11.72 -21.82
N ASP A 61 -5.70 10.67 -21.79
CA ASP A 61 -6.39 10.14 -22.98
C ASP A 61 -7.60 10.96 -23.42
N GLY A 62 -7.83 12.15 -22.83
CA GLY A 62 -8.83 13.11 -23.31
C GLY A 62 -10.29 12.70 -23.08
N SER A 63 -10.55 11.61 -22.36
CA SER A 63 -11.91 11.17 -22.01
C SER A 63 -12.55 12.00 -20.89
N MET A 64 -12.59 13.33 -21.03
CA MET A 64 -13.61 14.11 -20.33
C MET A 64 -14.95 13.74 -20.94
N LYS A 65 -15.70 12.84 -20.30
CA LYS A 65 -17.12 12.73 -20.61
C LYS A 65 -17.76 14.06 -20.22
N ALA A 66 -18.31 14.77 -21.20
CA ALA A 66 -19.18 15.89 -20.94
C ALA A 66 -20.34 15.37 -20.09
N GLU A 67 -20.42 15.81 -18.83
CA GLU A 67 -21.65 15.61 -18.08
C GLU A 67 -22.73 16.48 -18.73
N PRO A 68 -23.92 15.93 -19.04
CA PRO A 68 -25.02 16.73 -19.55
C PRO A 68 -25.33 17.81 -18.51
N PHE A 69 -25.19 19.07 -18.92
CA PHE A 69 -25.63 20.18 -18.10
C PHE A 69 -27.16 20.04 -17.95
N PRO A 70 -27.70 19.86 -16.72
CA PRO A 70 -29.13 19.79 -16.56
C PRO A 70 -29.73 21.12 -17.07
N PRO A 71 -30.77 21.07 -17.93
CA PRO A 71 -31.39 22.30 -18.40
C PRO A 71 -31.96 23.04 -17.18
N GLN A 72 -31.44 24.22 -16.91
CA GLN A 72 -32.06 25.15 -15.98
C GLN A 72 -33.38 25.62 -16.61
N LYS A 73 -34.47 24.98 -16.21
CA LYS A 73 -35.82 25.55 -16.16
C LYS A 73 -36.59 24.96 -15.00
#